data_AF-A0A5K1BZ07-F1
#
_entry.id   AF-A0A5K1BZ07-F1
#
_cell.length_a   1.000
_cell.length_b   1.000
_cell.length_c   1.000
_cell.angle_alpha   90.00
_cell.angle_beta   90.00
_cell.angle_gamma   90.00
#
_symmetry.space_group_name_H-M   'P 1'
#
loop_
_entity.id
_entity.type
_entity.pdbx_description
1 polymer ?
#
loop_
_entity_poly.entity_id
_entity_poly.type
_entity_poly.pdbx_seq_one_letter_code
_entity_poly.pdbx_strand_id
1 'polypeptide(L)' 'SATSKLTMENVPWHADVRAFSEALAERSNGEYEVACEHVHSCCVLLAKVDKFKIHGQWFTWIDYEKFQAL' A
#
# COMPACT_ATOMS: atom_id res chain seq x y z
N SER A 1 6.12 34.73 10.15
CA SER A 1 5.67 33.38 10.50
C SER A 1 5.06 32.76 9.24
N ALA A 2 5.70 31.77 8.63
CA ALA A 2 5.18 31.12 7.43
C ALA A 2 4.11 30.10 7.85
N THR A 3 2.86 30.54 7.91
CA THR A 3 1.72 29.63 8.10
C THR A 3 1.72 28.65 6.92
N SER A 4 1.90 27.36 7.21
CA SER A 4 1.87 26.29 6.23
C SER A 4 0.64 26.42 5.33
N LYS A 5 0.82 26.49 4.00
CA LYS A 5 -0.28 26.55 3.01
C LYS A 5 -1.07 25.22 2.90
N LEU A 6 -0.84 24.29 3.82
CA LEU A 6 -1.52 23.00 3.88
C LEU A 6 -2.92 23.22 4.45
N THR A 7 -3.92 23.24 3.56
CA THR A 7 -5.34 23.21 3.92
C THR A 7 -5.86 21.78 3.79
N MET A 8 -6.88 21.44 4.58
CA MET A 8 -7.54 20.12 4.51
C MET A 8 -8.13 19.83 3.13
N GLU A 9 -8.44 20.86 2.34
CA GLU A 9 -8.94 20.73 0.97
C GLU A 9 -7.94 20.03 0.03
N ASN A 10 -6.64 20.09 0.34
CA ASN A 10 -5.59 19.47 -0.45
C ASN A 10 -5.17 18.09 0.09
N VAL A 11 -5.87 17.56 1.09
CA VAL A 11 -5.59 16.24 1.67
C VAL A 11 -6.49 15.21 0.97
N PRO A 12 -5.91 14.18 0.30
CA PRO A 12 -6.70 13.18 -0.42
C PRO A 12 -7.49 12.29 0.54
N TRP A 13 -8.63 11.80 0.09
CA TRP A 13 -9.34 10.73 0.77
C TRP A 13 -8.66 9.39 0.49
N HIS A 14 -8.89 8.40 1.35
CA HIS A 14 -8.38 7.05 1.12
C HIS A 14 -8.74 6.51 -0.27
N ALA A 15 -9.94 6.80 -0.77
CA ALA A 15 -10.36 6.38 -2.11
C ALA A 15 -9.47 6.97 -3.22
N ASP A 16 -9.04 8.22 -3.08
CA ASP A 16 -8.14 8.88 -4.03
C ASP A 16 -6.74 8.24 -4.01
N VAL A 17 -6.23 7.95 -2.80
CA VAL A 17 -4.93 7.27 -2.60
C VAL A 17 -4.97 5.85 -3.18
N ARG A 18 -6.07 5.13 -2.98
CA ARG A 18 -6.31 3.79 -3.53
C ARG A 18 -6.34 3.82 -5.06
N ALA A 19 -7.15 4.69 -5.66
CA ALA A 19 -7.25 4.81 -7.11
C ALA A 19 -5.91 5.18 -7.76
N PHE A 20 -5.17 6.12 -7.14
CA PHE A 20 -3.82 6.46 -7.60
C PHE A 20 -2.86 5.27 -7.52
N SER A 21 -2.93 4.50 -6.42
CA SER A 21 -2.07 3.33 -6.22
C SER A 21 -2.39 2.19 -7.20
N GLU A 22 -3.67 1.96 -7.51
CA GLU A 22 -4.10 1.01 -8.55
C GLU A 22 -3.59 1.41 -9.93
N ALA A 23 -3.72 2.70 -10.30
CA ALA A 23 -3.20 3.20 -11.56
C ALA A 23 -1.66 3.11 -11.65
N LEU A 24 -0.96 3.29 -10.53
CA LEU A 24 0.50 3.12 -10.46
C LEU A 24 0.90 1.64 -10.62
N ALA A 25 0.17 0.73 -9.99
CA ALA A 25 0.37 -0.71 -10.14
C ALA A 25 0.13 -1.16 -11.59
N GLU A 26 -0.92 -0.67 -12.25
CA GLU A 26 -1.18 -0.97 -13.67
C GLU A 26 -0.02 -0.50 -14.57
N ARG A 27 0.53 0.69 -14.32
CA ARG A 27 1.70 1.21 -15.04
C ARG A 27 2.99 0.41 -14.80
N SER A 28 3.05 -0.36 -13.72
CA SER A 28 4.17 -1.27 -13.45
C SER A 28 4.14 -2.54 -14.31
N ASN A 29 3.12 -2.68 -15.18
CA ASN A 29 3.02 -3.78 -16.14
C ASN A 29 3.02 -5.17 -15.47
N GLY A 30 2.46 -5.25 -14.25
CA GLY A 30 2.36 -6.46 -13.44
C GLY A 30 3.52 -6.72 -12.47
N GLU A 31 4.53 -5.84 -12.41
CA GLU A 31 5.62 -5.97 -11.44
C GLU A 31 5.15 -5.74 -9.99
N TYR A 32 4.23 -4.79 -9.81
CA TYR A 32 3.66 -4.43 -8.51
C TYR A 32 2.14 -4.55 -8.54
N GLU A 33 1.59 -4.90 -7.39
CA GLU A 33 0.16 -4.99 -7.14
C GLU A 33 -0.18 -4.47 -5.73
N VAL A 34 -1.45 -4.13 -5.50
CA VAL A 34 -1.94 -3.74 -4.18
C VAL A 34 -2.01 -4.97 -3.28
N ALA A 35 -1.20 -4.97 -2.21
CA ALA A 35 -1.12 -6.06 -1.24
C ALA A 35 -2.01 -5.85 -0.01
N CYS A 36 -2.18 -4.59 0.43
CA CYS A 36 -2.99 -4.22 1.59
C CYS A 36 -3.35 -2.73 1.54
N GLU A 37 -4.42 -2.36 2.23
CA GLU A 37 -4.79 -0.97 2.48
C GLU A 37 -5.21 -0.77 3.94
N HIS A 38 -4.98 0.44 4.45
CA HIS A 38 -5.37 0.83 5.80
C HIS A 38 -6.09 2.17 5.77
N VAL A 39 -7.42 2.10 5.81
CA VAL A 39 -8.33 3.23 5.60
C VAL A 39 -8.11 4.35 6.61
N HIS A 40 -7.97 4.01 7.90
CA HIS A 40 -7.81 5.00 8.96
C HIS A 40 -6.53 5.84 8.82
N SER A 41 -5.47 5.29 8.24
CA SER A 41 -4.23 6.02 7.98
C SER A 41 -4.08 6.48 6.54
N CYS A 42 -5.11 6.31 5.69
CA CYS A 42 -5.05 6.60 4.25
C CYS A 42 -3.82 6.00 3.55
N CYS A 43 -3.42 4.78 3.93
CA CYS A 43 -2.21 4.13 3.41
C CYS A 43 -2.55 2.94 2.51
N VAL A 44 -1.79 2.77 1.44
CA VAL A 44 -1.87 1.62 0.53
C VAL A 44 -0.48 1.03 0.35
N LEU A 45 -0.36 -0.29 0.46
CA LEU A 45 0.88 -1.03 0.28
C LEU A 45 0.91 -1.65 -1.12
N LEU A 46 1.86 -1.22 -1.94
CA LEU A 46 2.23 -1.90 -3.18
C LEU A 46 3.42 -2.82 -2.94
N ALA A 47 3.34 -4.05 -3.42
CA ALA A 47 4.41 -5.03 -3.26
C ALA A 47 4.76 -5.71 -4.58
N LYS A 48 6.03 -6.09 -4.72
CA LYS A 48 6.50 -6.85 -5.88
C LYS A 48 5.85 -8.23 -5.93
N VAL A 49 5.21 -8.54 -7.06
CA VAL A 49 4.45 -9.78 -7.25
C VAL A 49 5.38 -11.00 -7.21
N ASP A 50 6.47 -10.97 -7.98
CA ASP A 50 7.43 -12.07 -8.12
C ASP A 50 8.11 -12.47 -6.80
N LYS A 51 8.27 -11.51 -5.89
CA LYS A 51 9.01 -11.69 -4.65
C LYS A 51 8.12 -11.97 -3.44
N PHE A 52 6.95 -11.33 -3.36
CA PHE A 52 6.14 -11.32 -2.13
C PHE A 52 4.76 -11.95 -2.28
N LYS A 53 4.29 -12.21 -3.51
CA LYS A 53 3.02 -12.92 -3.75
C LYS A 53 3.27 -14.42 -3.84
N ILE A 54 3.21 -15.09 -2.70
CA ILE A 54 3.52 -16.51 -2.61
C ILE A 54 2.24 -17.31 -2.91
N HIS A 55 2.29 -18.24 -3.88
CA HIS A 55 1.12 -19.03 -4.31
C HIS A 55 -0.13 -18.19 -4.67
N GLY A 56 0.08 -16.99 -5.22
CA GLY A 56 -1.01 -16.08 -5.59
C GLY A 56 -1.67 -15.35 -4.41
N GLN A 57 -1.13 -15.48 -3.19
CA GLN A 57 -1.65 -14.86 -1.98
C GLN A 57 -0.66 -13.86 -1.36
N TRP A 58 -1.20 -12.80 -0.74
CA TRP A 58 -0.41 -11.80 -0.02
C TRP A 58 -0.31 -12.16 1.47
N PHE A 59 0.92 -12.22 1.99
CA PHE A 59 1.21 -12.51 3.39
C PHE A 59 1.63 -11.23 4.09
N THR A 60 0.65 -10.42 4.48
CA THR A 60 0.87 -9.08 5.04
C THR A 60 0.94 -9.05 6.57
N TRP A 61 0.65 -10.19 7.20
CA TRP A 61 0.71 -10.39 8.63
C TRP A 61 2.00 -11.11 9.03
N ILE A 62 2.46 -10.83 10.24
CA ILE A 62 3.60 -11.52 10.81
C ILE A 62 3.18 -12.96 11.15
N ASP A 63 3.86 -13.92 10.54
CA ASP A 63 3.83 -15.31 10.97
C ASP A 63 4.71 -15.45 12.21
N TYR A 64 4.11 -15.32 13.39
CA TYR A 64 4.84 -15.33 14.66
C TYR A 64 5.49 -16.68 14.96
N GLU A 65 4.89 -17.79 14.52
CA GLU A 65 5.47 -19.13 14.70
C GLU A 65 6.78 -19.25 13.92
N LYS A 66 6.78 -18.83 12.65
CA LYS A 66 8.02 -18.78 11.84
C LYS A 66 9.02 -17.76 12.37
N PHE A 67 8.56 -16.60 12.84
CA PHE A 67 9.43 -15.54 13.35
C PHE A 67 10.19 -15.96 14.62
N GLN A 68 9.55 -16.74 15.50
CA GLN A 68 10.16 -17.26 16.73
C GLN A 68 11.08 -18.47 16.51
N ALA A 69 11.01 -19.11 15.33
CA ALA A 69 11.84 -20.26 14.98
C ALA A 69 13.20 -19.89 14.35
N LEU A 70 13.46 -18.60 14.12
CA LEU A 70 14.72 -18.03 13.63
C LEU A 70 15.68 -17.70 14.79
#